data_AF-A0A086ZSN8-F1
#
_entry.id   AF-A0A086ZSN8-F1
#
_cell.length_a   1.000
_cell.length_b   1.000
_cell.length_c   1.000
_cell.angle_alpha   90.00
_cell.angle_beta   90.00
_cell.angle_gamma   90.00
#
_symmetry.space_group_name_H-M   'P 1'
#
loop_
_entity.id
_entity.type
_entity.pdbx_description
1 polymer ?
#
loop_
_entity_poly.entity_id
_entity_poly.type
_entity_poly.pdbx_seq_one_letter_code
_entity_poly.pdbx_strand_id
1 'polypeptide(L)'
;MHYLVRDDSSVLGDTATSARRVGLAVSKAVGHAVTRNAVKRRFRVLARRYESSLPERCDVVMRAKPSAATADFQSLDEQVSSLFAAVSRKCANAAAKRDGR
;
A
#
# COMPACT_ATOMS: atom_id res chain seq x y z
N MET A 1 -3.21 2.75 -9.20
CA MET A 1 -2.02 2.53 -8.35
C MET A 1 -1.53 1.10 -8.57
N HIS A 2 -0.22 0.82 -8.60
CA HIS A 2 0.28 -0.57 -8.60
C HIS A 2 0.77 -0.91 -7.19
N TYR A 3 0.40 -2.09 -6.70
CA TYR A 3 0.88 -2.63 -5.44
C TYR A 3 1.76 -3.85 -5.67
N LEU A 4 2.83 -3.94 -4.89
CA LEU A 4 3.72 -5.08 -4.89
C LEU A 4 3.72 -5.59 -3.44
N VAL A 5 3.23 -6.83 -3.26
CA VAL A 5 3.39 -7.56 -2.01
C VAL A 5 4.78 -8.18 -2.10
N ARG A 6 5.70 -7.77 -1.23
CA ARG A 6 6.97 -8.47 -1.10
C ARG A 6 6.72 -9.78 -0.37
N ASP A 7 7.19 -10.86 -0.95
CA ASP A 7 7.41 -12.12 -0.24
C ASP A 7 8.80 -12.01 0.38
N ASP A 8 8.90 -11.72 1.68
CA ASP A 8 10.20 -11.68 2.36
C ASP A 8 10.56 -13.08 2.85
N SER A 9 11.35 -13.78 2.05
CA SER A 9 12.35 -14.69 2.58
C SER A 9 13.60 -13.88 3.00
N SER A 10 13.87 -13.91 4.31
CA SER A 10 15.16 -13.65 5.02
C SER A 10 15.68 -12.21 5.27
N VAL A 11 15.50 -11.81 6.56
CA VAL A 11 16.43 -11.19 7.55
C VAL A 11 17.39 -10.05 7.21
N LEU A 12 17.23 -8.92 7.92
CA LEU A 12 18.14 -8.39 8.97
C LEU A 12 17.61 -7.06 9.57
N GLY A 13 17.33 -7.07 10.88
CA GLY A 13 17.30 -5.86 11.73
C GLY A 13 16.10 -4.93 11.67
N ASP A 14 15.00 -5.25 12.36
CA ASP A 14 14.38 -4.32 13.30
C ASP A 14 13.36 -5.05 14.18
N THR A 15 13.37 -4.82 15.48
CA THR A 15 12.61 -5.54 16.52
C THR A 15 11.10 -5.25 16.51
N ALA A 16 10.55 -4.76 15.40
CA ALA A 16 9.12 -4.43 15.19
C ALA A 16 8.35 -5.55 14.45
N THR A 17 8.73 -6.81 14.69
CA THR A 17 8.28 -8.00 13.96
C THR A 17 6.88 -8.45 14.36
N SER A 18 5.85 -7.66 14.01
CA SER A 18 4.44 -8.10 13.93
C SER A 18 3.46 -7.02 13.42
N ALA A 19 3.96 -5.87 12.92
CA ALA A 19 3.09 -4.80 12.45
C ALA A 19 3.00 -4.77 10.91
N ARG A 20 1.80 -4.46 10.41
CA ARG A 20 1.49 -4.19 8.99
C ARG A 20 2.41 -3.08 8.47
N ARG A 21 3.03 -3.26 7.31
CA ARG A 21 3.91 -2.22 6.71
C ARG A 21 3.26 -1.67 5.45
N VAL A 22 3.02 -0.36 5.43
CA VAL A 22 2.52 0.34 4.24
C VAL A 22 3.56 1.32 3.72
N GLY A 23 4.19 0.99 2.60
CA GLY A 23 5.12 1.84 1.88
C GLY A 23 4.39 2.74 0.87
N LEU A 24 4.86 3.97 0.69
CA LEU A 24 4.36 4.89 -0.35
C LEU A 24 5.48 5.28 -1.30
N ALA A 25 5.30 4.98 -2.58
CA ALA A 25 6.24 5.36 -3.64
C ALA A 25 5.60 6.40 -4.58
N VAL A 26 6.16 7.60 -4.63
CA VAL A 26 5.69 8.68 -5.51
C VAL A 26 6.81 9.06 -6.47
N SER A 27 6.58 8.86 -7.76
CA SER A 27 7.60 9.11 -8.80
C SER A 27 7.79 10.61 -9.07
N LYS A 28 8.93 10.99 -9.65
CA LYS A 28 9.20 12.37 -10.11
C LYS A 28 8.16 12.85 -11.14
N ALA A 29 7.62 11.93 -11.94
CA ALA A 29 6.62 12.22 -12.98
C ALA A 29 5.25 12.69 -12.42
N VAL A 30 5.01 12.58 -11.11
CA VAL A 30 3.79 13.11 -10.47
C VAL A 30 3.82 14.64 -10.37
N GLY A 31 4.99 15.27 -10.44
CA GLY A 31 5.12 16.73 -10.48
C GLY A 31 6.10 17.27 -9.45
N HIS A 32 5.98 18.57 -9.17
CA HIS A 32 6.88 19.28 -8.26
C HIS A 32 6.83 18.73 -6.82
N ALA A 33 7.80 19.12 -5.99
CA ALA A 33 7.91 18.65 -4.62
C ALA A 33 6.62 18.87 -3.81
N VAL A 34 5.96 20.02 -3.98
CA VAL A 34 4.70 20.35 -3.29
C VAL A 34 3.58 19.40 -3.70
N THR A 35 3.37 19.19 -5.01
CA THR A 35 2.37 18.24 -5.52
C THR A 35 2.64 16.82 -5.03
N ARG A 36 3.89 16.36 -5.09
CA ARG A 36 4.29 15.04 -4.57
C ARG A 36 4.06 14.91 -3.07
N ASN A 37 4.32 15.96 -2.30
CA ASN A 37 4.10 15.98 -0.85
C ASN A 37 2.61 15.99 -0.50
N ALA A 38 1.79 16.74 -1.26
CA ALA A 38 0.34 16.73 -1.12
C ALA A 38 -0.23 15.33 -1.40
N VAL A 39 0.19 14.69 -2.50
CA VAL A 39 -0.19 13.31 -2.82
C VAL A 39 0.26 12.36 -1.71
N LYS A 40 1.52 12.40 -1.25
CA LYS A 40 2.00 11.58 -0.12
C LYS A 40 1.17 11.79 1.16
N ARG A 41 0.72 13.02 1.43
CA ARG A 41 -0.10 13.33 2.61
C ARG A 41 -1.50 12.73 2.48
N ARG A 42 -2.15 12.90 1.32
CA ARG A 42 -3.46 12.29 1.01
C ARG A 42 -3.41 10.77 1.11
N PHE A 43 -2.43 10.14 0.47
CA PHE A 43 -2.27 8.69 0.50
C PHE A 43 -2.00 8.14 1.90
N ARG A 44 -1.27 8.86 2.77
CA ARG A 44 -1.07 8.42 4.17
C ARG A 44 -2.36 8.43 4.97
N VAL A 45 -3.24 9.40 4.74
CA VAL A 45 -4.56 9.45 5.39
C VAL A 45 -5.41 8.26 4.96
N LEU A 46 -5.46 7.99 3.65
CA LEU A 46 -6.17 6.83 3.10
C LEU A 46 -5.57 5.51 3.62
N ALA A 47 -4.24 5.38 3.61
CA ALA A 47 -3.55 4.20 4.13
C ALA A 47 -3.98 3.86 5.56
N ARG A 48 -3.96 4.86 6.47
CA ARG A 48 -4.34 4.68 7.87
C ARG A 48 -5.81 4.28 8.03
N ARG A 49 -6.69 4.79 7.17
CA ARG A 49 -8.12 4.43 7.18
C ARG A 49 -8.34 2.97 6.82
N TYR A 50 -7.61 2.45 5.85
CA TYR A 50 -7.79 1.07 5.36
C TYR A 50 -6.83 0.06 6.00
N GLU A 51 -5.84 0.50 6.77
CA GLU A 51 -4.87 -0.36 7.48
C GLU A 51 -5.57 -1.37 8.40
N SER A 52 -6.72 -1.02 8.96
CA SER A 52 -7.57 -1.90 9.79
C SER A 52 -8.14 -3.09 9.01
N SER A 53 -8.33 -2.94 7.70
CA SER A 53 -8.89 -3.98 6.82
C SER A 53 -7.85 -4.97 6.28
N LEU A 54 -6.56 -4.69 6.50
CA LEU A 54 -5.48 -5.58 6.10
C LEU A 54 -5.23 -6.64 7.18
N PRO A 55 -4.80 -7.85 6.80
CA PRO A 55 -4.36 -8.87 7.76
C PRO A 55 -3.12 -8.40 8.53
N GLU A 56 -2.89 -8.96 9.72
CA GLU A 56 -1.83 -8.52 10.66
C GLU A 56 -0.41 -8.62 10.09
N ARG A 57 -0.17 -9.54 9.15
CA ARG A 57 1.14 -9.78 8.53
C ARG A 57 1.06 -9.52 7.03
N CYS A 58 1.10 -8.25 6.64
CA CYS A 58 1.06 -7.84 5.25
C CYS A 58 1.92 -6.60 5.01
N ASP A 59 2.73 -6.66 3.96
CA ASP A 59 3.52 -5.55 3.47
C ASP A 59 2.97 -5.08 2.12
N VAL A 60 2.58 -3.81 2.05
CA VAL A 60 1.95 -3.21 0.86
C VAL A 60 2.70 -1.96 0.44
N VAL A 61 3.14 -1.90 -0.81
CA VAL A 61 3.70 -0.67 -1.38
C VAL A 61 2.71 -0.02 -2.34
N MET A 62 2.27 1.20 -2.05
CA MET A 62 1.40 1.98 -2.94
C MET A 62 2.19 2.89 -3.86
N ARG A 63 2.14 2.65 -5.18
CA ARG A 63 2.78 3.52 -6.18
C ARG A 63 1.82 4.52 -6.81
N ALA A 64 2.09 5.82 -6.62
CA ALA A 64 1.36 6.90 -7.28
C ALA A 64 1.74 7.02 -8.76
N LYS A 65 0.74 7.00 -9.65
CA LYS A 65 0.89 7.33 -11.08
C LYS A 65 0.82 8.85 -11.27
N PRO A 66 1.34 9.41 -12.39
CA PRO A 66 1.24 10.84 -12.69
C PRO A 66 -0.18 11.39 -12.59
N SER A 67 -1.19 10.60 -12.99
CA SER A 67 -2.61 10.95 -12.87
C SER A 67 -3.09 11.21 -11.44
N ALA A 68 -2.37 10.75 -10.41
CA ALA A 68 -2.73 11.01 -9.02
C ALA A 68 -2.51 12.47 -8.58
N ALA A 69 -1.77 13.26 -9.39
CA ALA A 69 -1.55 14.68 -9.12
C ALA A 69 -2.82 15.51 -9.36
N THR A 70 -3.60 15.15 -10.38
CA THR A 70 -4.81 15.86 -10.81
C THR A 70 -6.10 15.14 -10.42
N ALA A 71 -6.02 13.89 -9.97
CA ALA A 71 -7.17 13.14 -9.51
C ALA A 71 -7.76 13.72 -8.21
N ASP A 72 -9.08 13.72 -8.14
CA ASP A 72 -9.82 14.13 -6.95
C ASP A 72 -9.64 13.11 -5.81
N PHE A 73 -9.80 13.61 -4.59
CA PHE A 73 -9.62 12.78 -3.40
C PHE A 73 -10.59 11.59 -3.38
N GLN A 74 -11.83 11.77 -3.84
CA GLN A 74 -12.82 10.71 -3.91
C GLN A 74 -12.39 9.60 -4.87
N SER A 75 -11.94 9.94 -6.08
CA SER A 75 -11.44 8.94 -7.04
C SER A 75 -10.21 8.19 -6.53
N LEU A 76 -9.37 8.86 -5.73
CA LEU A 76 -8.24 8.21 -5.06
C LEU A 76 -8.72 7.27 -3.95
N ASP A 77 -9.73 7.66 -3.17
CA ASP A 77 -10.32 6.84 -2.11
C ASP A 77 -10.93 5.55 -2.66
N GLU A 78 -11.75 5.66 -3.71
CA GLU A 78 -12.36 4.50 -4.40
C GLU A 78 -11.29 3.54 -4.95
N GLN A 79 -10.25 4.08 -5.58
CA GLN A 79 -9.13 3.27 -6.06
C GLN A 79 -8.40 2.57 -4.93
N VAL A 80 -8.14 3.27 -3.82
CA VAL A 80 -7.46 2.69 -2.65
C VAL A 80 -8.32 1.60 -2.01
N SER A 81 -9.62 1.84 -1.81
CA SER A 81 -10.55 0.86 -1.27
C SER A 81 -10.57 -0.44 -2.09
N SER A 82 -10.74 -0.32 -3.40
CA SER A 82 -10.74 -1.47 -4.33
C SER A 82 -9.41 -2.25 -4.28
N LEU A 83 -8.30 -1.53 -4.16
CA LEU A 83 -6.97 -2.11 -4.02
C LEU A 83 -6.78 -2.86 -2.71
N PHE A 84 -7.16 -2.26 -1.59
CA PHE A 84 -7.04 -2.89 -0.28
C PHE A 84 -7.91 -4.15 -0.19
N ALA A 85 -9.13 -4.13 -0.76
CA ALA A 85 -9.96 -5.32 -0.87
C ALA A 85 -9.28 -6.41 -1.71
N ALA A 86 -8.65 -6.05 -2.83
CA ALA A 86 -7.89 -7.00 -3.65
C ALA A 86 -6.67 -7.57 -2.92
N VAL A 87 -5.93 -6.74 -2.19
CA VAL A 87 -4.77 -7.15 -1.38
C VAL A 87 -5.21 -8.12 -0.28
N SER A 88 -6.28 -7.80 0.45
CA SER A 88 -6.79 -8.65 1.54
C SER A 88 -7.11 -10.05 1.03
N ARG A 89 -7.82 -10.16 -0.10
CA ARG A 89 -8.07 -11.45 -0.77
C ARG A 89 -6.78 -12.18 -1.17
N LYS A 90 -5.81 -11.45 -1.74
CA LYS A 90 -4.55 -12.03 -2.20
C LYS A 90 -3.67 -12.52 -1.05
N CYS A 91 -3.66 -11.79 0.07
CA CYS A 91 -2.99 -12.19 1.30
C CYS A 91 -3.65 -13.40 1.96
N ALA A 92 -4.98 -13.47 1.98
CA ALA A 92 -5.69 -14.66 2.44
C ALA A 92 -5.31 -15.91 1.61
N ASN A 93 -5.27 -15.78 0.28
CA ASN A 93 -4.85 -16.87 -0.61
C ASN A 93 -3.36 -17.23 -0.46
N ALA A 94 -2.49 -16.25 -0.23
CA ALA A 94 -1.07 -16.50 0.00
C ALA A 94 -0.81 -17.21 1.34
N ALA A 95 -1.59 -16.90 2.38
CA ALA A 95 -1.54 -17.60 3.66
C ALA A 95 -1.94 -19.07 3.51
N ALA A 96 -3.03 -19.36 2.80
CA ALA A 96 -3.48 -20.73 2.54
C ALA A 96 -2.45 -21.56 1.74
N LYS A 97 -1.68 -20.92 0.86
CA LYS A 97 -0.63 -21.61 0.07
C LYS A 97 0.63 -21.96 0.87
N ARG A 98 0.82 -21.36 2.06
CA ARG A 98 2.00 -21.60 2.92
C ARG A 98 1.85 -22.81 3.85
N ASP A 99 0.62 -23.21 4.19
CA ASP A 99 0.34 -24.28 5.17
C ASP A 99 0.27 -25.70 4.56
N GLY A 100 0.47 -25.81 3.24
CA GLY A 100 0.38 -27.07 2.49
C GLY A 100 1.72 -27.65 2.02
N ARG A 101 2.83 -27.38 2.72
CA ARG A 101 4.17 -27.91 2.37
C ARG A 101 4.80 -28.67 3.53
#